data_AF-A0A7X3KUE7-F1
#
_entry.id   AF-A0A7X3KUE7-F1
#
_cell.length_a   1.000
_cell.length_b   1.000
_cell.length_c   1.000
_cell.angle_alpha   90.00
_cell.angle_beta   90.00
_cell.angle_gamma   90.00
#
_symmetry.space_group_name_H-M   'P 1'
#
loop_
_entity.id
_entity.type
_entity.pdbx_description
1 polymer ?
#
loop_
_entity_poly.entity_id
_entity_poly.type
_entity_poly.pdbx_seq_one_letter_code
_entity_poly.pdbx_strand_id
1 'polypeptide(L)'
;MRKALTLAGIAAFCLSGCSMTLPVKGQLQKTDEHFSGTATGYMDGSGVLKIVTSKGSVCEGNFVYVTTRQGEGVFACDDKRSGPFSFVSTGSKGTGFGELGGERFTFTFGS
;
A
#
# COMPACT_ATOMS: atom_id res chain seq x y z
N MET A 1 44.19 11.91 -40.37
CA MET A 1 42.73 12.06 -40.51
C MET A 1 42.05 11.31 -39.38
N ARG A 2 41.25 12.01 -38.58
CA ARG A 2 40.57 11.52 -37.37
C ARG A 2 39.34 10.70 -37.75
N LYS A 3 39.16 9.51 -37.17
CA LYS A 3 37.84 8.86 -37.09
C LYS A 3 37.59 8.46 -35.64
N ALA A 4 36.92 9.36 -34.94
CA ALA A 4 36.20 9.04 -33.70
C ALA A 4 34.96 8.23 -34.09
N LEU A 5 34.69 7.11 -33.41
CA LEU A 5 33.39 6.43 -33.50
C LEU A 5 32.98 5.98 -32.09
N THR A 6 32.25 6.89 -31.44
CA THR A 6 31.07 6.67 -30.59
C THR A 6 31.10 5.56 -29.54
N LEU A 7 31.37 5.97 -28.28
CA LEU A 7 30.81 5.32 -27.09
C LEU A 7 29.27 5.43 -27.14
N ALA A 8 28.57 4.31 -27.27
CA ALA A 8 27.13 4.25 -27.04
C ALA A 8 26.87 4.23 -25.52
N GLY A 9 26.58 5.40 -24.95
CA GLY A 9 26.17 5.55 -23.56
C GLY A 9 24.74 5.04 -23.37
N ILE A 10 24.59 3.98 -22.58
CA ILE A 10 23.29 3.50 -22.09
C ILE A 10 22.81 4.52 -21.05
N ALA A 11 21.96 5.45 -21.47
CA ALA A 11 21.24 6.34 -20.56
C ALA A 11 20.12 5.53 -19.88
N ALA A 12 20.42 4.92 -18.73
CA ALA A 12 19.42 4.35 -17.85
C ALA A 12 18.61 5.49 -17.22
N PHE A 13 17.49 5.85 -17.84
CA PHE A 13 16.50 6.75 -17.26
C PHE A 13 15.88 6.03 -16.05
N CYS A 14 16.37 6.36 -14.85
CA CYS A 14 15.72 5.95 -13.61
C CYS A 14 14.35 6.64 -13.54
N LEU A 15 13.28 5.91 -13.88
CA LEU A 15 11.90 6.30 -13.59
C LEU A 15 11.69 6.26 -12.07
N SER A 16 12.16 7.29 -11.35
CA SER A 16 11.74 7.53 -9.98
C SER A 16 10.29 8.01 -10.03
N GLY A 17 9.35 7.07 -10.04
CA GLY A 17 7.93 7.37 -9.89
C GLY A 17 7.72 8.07 -8.55
N CYS A 18 7.10 9.25 -8.55
CA CYS A 18 6.79 9.93 -7.30
C CYS A 18 5.81 9.07 -6.51
N SER A 19 6.16 8.78 -5.26
CA SER A 19 5.30 8.05 -4.32
C SER A 19 5.04 8.89 -3.08
N MET A 20 3.86 8.73 -2.49
CA MET A 20 3.52 9.29 -1.18
C MET A 20 3.29 8.17 -0.18
N THR A 21 4.02 8.18 0.93
CA THR A 21 3.87 7.19 2.00
C THR A 21 3.29 7.83 3.25
N LEU A 22 2.20 7.25 3.77
CA LEU A 22 1.48 7.72 4.95
C LEU A 22 1.42 6.61 6.02
N PRO A 23 1.47 6.96 7.31
CA PRO A 23 1.33 5.98 8.38
C PRO A 23 -0.09 5.41 8.42
N VAL A 24 -0.21 4.12 8.73
CA VAL A 24 -1.46 3.37 8.88
C VAL A 24 -1.61 2.92 10.32
N LYS A 25 -2.83 2.99 10.84
CA LYS A 25 -3.23 2.35 12.12
C LYS A 25 -4.62 1.75 11.97
N GLY A 26 -4.85 0.62 12.62
CA GLY A 26 -6.16 -0.03 12.63
C GLY A 26 -6.30 -1.08 13.70
N GLN A 27 -7.49 -1.70 13.72
CA GLN A 27 -7.84 -2.75 14.67
C GLN A 27 -8.85 -3.71 14.07
N LEU A 28 -8.73 -4.99 14.45
CA LEU A 28 -9.75 -5.99 14.20
C LEU A 28 -10.93 -5.77 15.17
N GLN A 29 -12.13 -6.22 14.79
CA GLN A 29 -13.38 -5.89 15.52
C GLN A 29 -13.76 -6.89 16.62
N LYS A 30 -13.37 -8.16 16.51
CA LYS A 30 -13.73 -9.21 17.48
C LYS A 30 -12.62 -9.47 18.49
N THR A 31 -11.41 -8.99 18.22
CA THR A 31 -10.21 -9.19 19.02
C THR A 31 -9.57 -7.84 19.35
N ASP A 32 -8.78 -7.79 20.42
CA ASP A 32 -7.92 -6.63 20.75
C ASP A 32 -6.65 -6.59 19.87
N GLU A 33 -6.70 -7.18 18.67
CA GLU A 33 -5.60 -7.18 17.72
C GLU A 33 -5.57 -5.85 16.97
N HIS A 34 -4.57 -5.04 17.27
CA HIS A 34 -4.27 -3.79 16.57
C HIS A 34 -3.18 -4.02 15.53
N PHE A 35 -3.09 -3.13 14.54
CA PHE A 35 -2.00 -3.14 13.58
C PHE A 35 -1.55 -1.73 13.21
N SER A 36 -0.32 -1.64 12.74
CA SER A 36 0.28 -0.40 12.25
C SER A 36 1.12 -0.65 11.00
N GLY A 37 1.36 0.39 10.19
CA GLY A 37 2.16 0.22 9.00
C GLY A 37 2.17 1.45 8.10
N THR A 38 2.17 1.23 6.78
CA THR A 38 2.31 2.27 5.77
C THR A 38 1.38 2.04 4.58
N ALA A 39 0.82 3.14 4.07
CA ALA A 39 0.13 3.22 2.78
C ALA A 39 1.01 4.02 1.82
N THR A 40 1.51 3.38 0.77
CA THR A 40 2.28 4.05 -0.28
C THR A 40 1.43 4.14 -1.54
N GLY A 41 1.09 5.35 -1.98
CA GLY A 41 0.40 5.60 -3.24
C GLY A 41 1.36 6.07 -4.33
N TYR A 42 1.10 5.66 -5.56
CA TYR A 42 1.86 6.03 -6.76
C TYR A 42 1.01 6.88 -7.72
N MET A 43 1.69 7.60 -8.63
CA MET A 43 1.02 8.48 -9.59
C MET A 43 0.18 7.74 -10.65
N ASP A 44 0.37 6.44 -10.82
CA ASP A 44 -0.39 5.61 -11.76
C ASP A 44 -1.76 5.17 -11.22
N GLY A 45 -2.14 5.62 -10.02
CA GLY A 45 -3.39 5.23 -9.38
C GLY A 45 -3.33 3.88 -8.66
N SER A 46 -2.13 3.32 -8.47
CA SER A 46 -1.91 2.13 -7.65
C SER A 46 -1.21 2.46 -6.33
N GLY A 47 -1.06 1.45 -5.48
CA GLY A 47 -0.27 1.57 -4.28
C GLY A 47 -0.12 0.26 -3.52
N VAL A 48 0.63 0.33 -2.42
CA VAL A 48 0.86 -0.78 -1.51
C VAL A 48 0.42 -0.38 -0.11
N LEU A 49 -0.39 -1.23 0.51
CA LEU A 49 -0.71 -1.17 1.92
C LEU A 49 0.07 -2.28 2.62
N LYS A 50 0.92 -1.91 3.58
CA LYS A 50 1.71 -2.86 4.37
C LYS A 50 1.47 -2.62 5.84
N ILE A 51 1.12 -3.66 6.58
CA ILE A 51 0.82 -3.59 8.02
C ILE A 51 1.52 -4.71 8.78
N VAL A 52 1.78 -4.45 10.06
CA VAL A 52 2.25 -5.42 11.05
C VAL A 52 1.24 -5.44 12.18
N THR A 53 0.73 -6.63 12.48
CA THR A 53 -0.23 -6.85 13.57
C THR A 53 0.46 -6.87 14.92
N SER A 54 -0.28 -6.65 16.02
CA SER A 54 0.24 -6.74 17.38
C SER A 54 0.71 -8.15 17.74
N LYS A 55 0.31 -9.17 16.97
CA LYS A 55 0.79 -10.55 17.06
C LYS A 55 2.07 -10.81 16.27
N GLY A 56 2.57 -9.82 15.52
CA GLY A 56 3.81 -9.90 14.75
C GLY A 56 3.66 -10.34 13.29
N SER A 57 2.48 -10.75 12.85
CA SER A 57 2.23 -11.11 11.45
C SER A 57 2.36 -9.89 10.53
N VAL A 58 3.03 -10.06 9.39
CA VAL A 58 3.14 -9.04 8.34
C VAL A 58 2.11 -9.32 7.25
N CYS A 59 1.31 -8.31 6.93
CA CYS A 59 0.35 -8.36 5.83
C CYS A 59 0.66 -7.28 4.80
N GLU A 60 0.65 -7.65 3.54
CA GLU A 60 0.90 -6.74 2.41
C GLU A 60 -0.18 -6.93 1.34
N GLY A 61 -0.61 -5.82 0.74
CA GLY A 61 -1.63 -5.82 -0.28
C GLY A 61 -1.44 -4.67 -1.25
N ASN A 62 -1.37 -5.00 -2.55
CA ASN A 62 -1.48 -4.00 -3.60
C ASN A 62 -2.92 -3.51 -3.67
N PHE A 63 -3.11 -2.22 -3.94
CA PHE A 63 -4.41 -1.63 -4.19
C PHE A 63 -4.40 -0.81 -5.48
N VAL A 64 -5.60 -0.60 -6.03
CA VAL A 64 -5.85 0.34 -7.12
C VAL A 64 -6.97 1.29 -6.74
N TYR A 65 -6.90 2.53 -7.21
CA TYR A 65 -8.01 3.48 -7.11
C TYR A 65 -9.09 3.11 -8.13
N VAL A 66 -10.23 2.59 -7.65
CA VAL A 66 -11.42 2.28 -8.46
C VAL A 66 -12.26 3.53 -8.76
N THR A 67 -12.10 4.57 -7.95
CA THR A 67 -12.55 5.94 -8.23
C THR A 67 -11.45 6.92 -7.79
N THR A 68 -11.62 8.21 -8.08
CA THR A 68 -10.68 9.26 -7.65
C THR A 68 -10.42 9.29 -6.13
N ARG A 69 -11.33 8.73 -5.32
CA ARG A 69 -11.26 8.76 -3.86
C ARG A 69 -11.34 7.39 -3.22
N GLN A 70 -11.68 6.33 -3.96
CA GLN A 70 -11.85 4.99 -3.41
C GLN A 70 -10.80 4.04 -3.96
N GLY A 71 -10.13 3.31 -3.06
CA GLY A 71 -9.17 2.28 -3.43
C GLY A 71 -9.56 0.93 -2.84
N GLU A 72 -9.19 -0.13 -3.56
CA GLU A 72 -9.50 -1.52 -3.21
C GLU A 72 -8.28 -2.42 -3.43
N GLY A 73 -8.12 -3.41 -2.56
CA GLY A 73 -7.01 -4.35 -2.61
C GLY A 73 -7.28 -5.61 -1.80
N VAL A 74 -6.31 -6.51 -1.78
CA VAL A 74 -6.36 -7.76 -0.99
C VAL A 74 -5.08 -7.88 -0.20
N PHE A 75 -5.22 -8.09 1.11
CA PHE A 75 -4.09 -8.44 1.97
C PHE A 75 -3.74 -9.91 1.81
N ALA A 76 -2.44 -10.19 1.79
CA ALA A 76 -1.87 -11.50 2.05
C ALA A 76 -0.90 -11.39 3.23
N CYS A 77 -1.07 -12.25 4.23
CA CYS A 77 -0.23 -12.28 5.42
C CYS A 77 0.69 -13.51 5.45
N ASP A 78 1.82 -13.38 6.13
CA ASP A 78 2.75 -14.48 6.41
C ASP A 78 2.11 -15.61 7.24
N ASP A 79 1.15 -15.27 8.11
CA ASP A 79 0.34 -16.19 8.92
C ASP A 79 -0.79 -16.91 8.15
N LYS A 80 -0.79 -16.81 6.82
CA LYS A 80 -1.78 -17.38 5.88
C LYS A 80 -3.16 -16.73 5.90
N ARG A 81 -3.43 -15.74 6.74
CA ARG A 81 -4.65 -14.94 6.60
C ARG A 81 -4.58 -14.11 5.31
N SER A 82 -5.75 -13.89 4.74
CA SER A 82 -5.95 -12.98 3.62
C SER A 82 -7.34 -12.37 3.70
N GLY A 83 -7.56 -11.34 2.90
CA GLY A 83 -8.89 -10.83 2.67
C GLY A 83 -8.92 -9.44 2.04
N PRO A 84 -10.09 -9.04 1.53
CA PRO A 84 -10.25 -7.78 0.83
C PRO A 84 -10.23 -6.60 1.79
N PHE A 85 -9.79 -5.45 1.28
CA PHE A 85 -9.95 -4.17 1.93
C PHE A 85 -10.36 -3.09 0.94
N SER A 86 -11.04 -2.08 1.44
CA SER A 86 -11.38 -0.87 0.70
C SER A 86 -11.17 0.35 1.58
N PHE A 87 -10.91 1.50 0.97
CA PHE A 87 -10.76 2.75 1.68
C PHE A 87 -11.22 3.94 0.87
N VAL A 88 -11.53 5.02 1.57
CA VAL A 88 -11.76 6.34 1.00
C VAL A 88 -10.62 7.27 1.42
N SER A 89 -10.01 7.93 0.44
CA SER A 89 -8.88 8.86 0.60
C SER A 89 -9.31 10.29 0.29
N THR A 90 -8.99 11.23 1.17
CA THR A 90 -9.06 12.67 0.88
C THR A 90 -7.73 13.22 0.35
N GLY A 91 -6.77 12.36 0.00
CA GLY A 91 -5.44 12.72 -0.51
C GLY A 91 -4.35 12.38 0.50
N SER A 92 -4.22 13.19 1.56
CA SER A 92 -3.21 12.99 2.62
C SER A 92 -3.71 12.19 3.83
N LYS A 93 -4.98 11.79 3.83
CA LYS A 93 -5.60 10.97 4.89
C LYS A 93 -6.77 10.16 4.36
N GLY A 94 -7.18 9.14 5.10
CA GLY A 94 -8.34 8.35 4.74
C GLY A 94 -8.75 7.34 5.80
N THR A 95 -9.84 6.65 5.50
CA THR A 95 -10.42 5.61 6.36
C THR A 95 -10.80 4.43 5.50
N GLY A 96 -10.58 3.24 6.00
CA GLY A 96 -10.93 2.01 5.32
C GLY A 96 -11.42 0.92 6.25
N PHE A 97 -11.92 -0.11 5.61
CA PHE A 97 -12.41 -1.33 6.25
C PHE A 97 -12.03 -2.52 5.38
N GLY A 98 -11.99 -3.68 6.00
CA GLY A 98 -11.73 -4.93 5.29
C GLY A 98 -12.06 -6.12 6.13
N GLU A 99 -11.70 -7.27 5.62
CA GLU A 99 -11.76 -8.54 6.31
C GLU A 99 -10.39 -9.20 6.25
N LEU A 100 -9.96 -9.78 7.37
CA LEU A 100 -8.71 -10.52 7.45
C LEU A 100 -8.96 -11.83 8.20
N GLY A 101 -8.84 -12.96 7.48
CA GLY A 101 -9.08 -14.28 8.07
C GLY A 101 -10.50 -14.46 8.63
N GLY A 102 -11.53 -13.87 8.01
CA GLY A 102 -12.92 -13.95 8.47
C GLY A 102 -13.30 -12.93 9.55
N GLU A 103 -12.39 -12.01 9.91
CA GLU A 103 -12.63 -10.97 10.90
C GLU A 103 -12.58 -9.57 10.27
N ARG A 104 -13.60 -8.76 10.55
CA ARG A 104 -13.66 -7.39 10.06
C ARG A 104 -12.64 -6.52 10.78
N PHE A 105 -12.05 -5.58 10.07
CA PHE A 105 -11.19 -4.56 10.65
C PHE A 105 -11.51 -3.18 10.09
N THR A 106 -11.09 -2.15 10.82
CA THR A 106 -11.11 -0.75 10.38
C THR A 106 -9.72 -0.15 10.51
N PHE A 107 -9.37 0.77 9.61
CA PHE A 107 -8.10 1.47 9.65
C PHE A 107 -8.22 2.91 9.19
N THR A 108 -7.24 3.71 9.58
CA THR A 108 -6.99 5.04 9.05
C THR A 108 -5.56 5.11 8.53
N PHE A 109 -5.35 6.02 7.59
CA PHE A 109 -4.01 6.42 7.17
C PHE A 109 -3.93 7.93 7.06
N GLY A 110 -2.72 8.46 7.25
CA GLY A 110 -2.52 9.90 7.39
C GLY A 110 -3.05 10.40 8.74
N SER A 111 -2.33 11.35 9.33
CA SER A 111 -2.68 11.99 10.62
C SER A 111 -3.54 13.22 10.41
#